data_AF-V6F280-F1
#
_entry.id   AF-V6F280-F1
#
_cell.length_a   1.000
_cell.length_b   1.000
_cell.length_c   1.000
_cell.angle_alpha   90.00
_cell.angle_beta   90.00
_cell.angle_gamma   90.00
#
_symmetry.space_group_name_H-M   'P 1'
#
loop_
_entity.id
_entity.type
_entity.pdbx_description
1 polymer ?
#
loop_
_entity_poly.entity_id
_entity_poly.type
_entity_poly.pdbx_seq_one_letter_code
_entity_poly.pdbx_strand_id
1 'polypeptide(L)'
;MSMSQIDTMTPGAAQAITYHNQEADSAHRQAVQALDTYTRAMRQLQTALARGDGEAAEVAEAWADAAWKNVQVLLQQGYQHRNSAAIAAGMAAEIENDRRKA
;
A
#
# COMPACT_ATOMS: atom_id res chain seq x y z
N MET A 1 -12.79 25.77 -13.66
CA MET A 1 -12.11 24.53 -13.25
C MET A 1 -13.19 23.48 -13.02
N SER A 2 -13.21 22.44 -13.84
CA SER A 2 -14.33 21.50 -13.99
C SER A 2 -14.41 20.51 -12.83
N MET A 3 -15.52 20.53 -12.07
CA MET A 3 -15.88 19.56 -11.04
C MET A 3 -16.68 18.37 -11.61
N SER A 4 -16.42 17.93 -12.84
CA SER A 4 -17.37 17.11 -13.60
C SER A 4 -17.11 15.59 -13.62
N GLN A 5 -16.33 15.04 -12.70
CA GLN A 5 -16.10 13.58 -12.64
C GLN A 5 -16.74 12.88 -11.43
N ILE A 6 -17.11 13.62 -10.38
CA ILE A 6 -17.72 13.04 -9.18
C ILE A 6 -19.26 12.94 -9.31
N ASP A 7 -19.89 13.77 -10.15
CA ASP A 7 -21.35 13.80 -10.31
C ASP A 7 -21.96 12.61 -11.08
N THR A 8 -21.14 11.71 -11.64
CA THR A 8 -21.60 10.58 -12.48
C THR A 8 -21.35 9.20 -11.88
N MET A 9 -20.90 9.12 -10.62
CA MET A 9 -20.77 7.83 -9.93
C MET A 9 -22.01 7.52 -9.11
N THR A 10 -22.47 6.26 -9.14
CA THR A 10 -23.45 5.81 -8.14
C THR A 10 -22.85 6.01 -6.73
N PRO A 11 -23.60 6.53 -5.75
CA PRO A 11 -23.06 6.87 -4.43
C PRO A 11 -22.29 5.72 -3.76
N GLY A 12 -22.75 4.47 -3.95
CA GLY A 12 -22.07 3.28 -3.44
C GLY A 12 -20.70 3.01 -4.07
N ALA A 13 -20.56 3.24 -5.38
CA ALA A 13 -19.27 3.06 -6.05
C ALA A 13 -18.27 4.17 -5.66
N ALA A 14 -18.73 5.41 -5.51
CA ALA A 14 -17.87 6.52 -5.07
C ALA A 14 -17.31 6.26 -3.66
N GLN A 15 -18.15 5.74 -2.76
CA GLN A 15 -17.75 5.32 -1.42
C GLN A 15 -16.74 4.18 -1.46
N ALA A 16 -16.99 3.14 -2.27
CA ALA A 16 -16.07 2.00 -2.40
C ALA A 16 -14.69 2.40 -2.96
N ILE A 17 -14.64 3.25 -3.99
CA ILE A 17 -13.38 3.79 -4.51
C ILE A 17 -12.64 4.57 -3.44
N THR A 18 -13.35 5.47 -2.74
CA THR A 18 -12.75 6.32 -1.71
C THR A 18 -12.16 5.47 -0.59
N TYR A 19 -12.92 4.50 -0.09
CA TYR A 19 -12.47 3.57 0.94
C TYR A 19 -11.21 2.81 0.50
N HIS A 20 -11.24 2.18 -0.68
CA HIS A 20 -10.10 1.39 -1.15
C HIS A 20 -8.86 2.25 -1.43
N ASN A 21 -9.01 3.47 -1.94
CA ASN A 21 -7.86 4.37 -2.10
C ASN A 21 -7.26 4.79 -0.76
N GLN A 22 -8.10 5.05 0.26
CA GLN A 22 -7.63 5.38 1.61
C GLN A 22 -6.85 4.21 2.24
N GLU A 23 -7.36 2.98 2.10
CA GLU A 23 -6.66 1.79 2.59
C GLU A 23 -5.34 1.54 1.83
N ALA A 24 -5.32 1.77 0.50
CA ALA A 24 -4.09 1.67 -0.28
C ALA A 24 -3.03 2.68 0.18
N ASP A 25 -3.43 3.92 0.46
CA ASP A 25 -2.53 4.97 0.95
C ASP A 25 -2.09 4.73 2.40
N SER A 26 -2.96 4.14 3.22
CA SER A 26 -2.62 3.67 4.57
C SER A 26 -1.54 2.59 4.50
N ALA A 27 -1.76 1.55 3.70
CA ALA A 27 -0.79 0.47 3.51
C ALA A 27 0.54 0.99 2.94
N HIS A 28 0.50 1.93 2.00
CA HIS A 28 1.71 2.56 1.47
C HIS A 28 2.50 3.32 2.55
N ARG A 29 1.85 4.15 3.37
CA ARG A 29 2.52 4.87 4.46
C ARG A 29 3.14 3.92 5.49
N GLN A 30 2.44 2.85 5.82
CA GLN A 30 2.96 1.81 6.71
C GLN A 30 4.17 1.08 6.06
N ALA A 31 4.12 0.81 4.76
CA ALA A 31 5.24 0.18 4.04
C ALA A 31 6.50 1.05 4.09
N VAL A 32 6.35 2.38 3.95
CA VAL A 32 7.48 3.33 4.10
C VAL A 32 8.07 3.28 5.52
N GLN A 33 7.23 3.21 6.56
CA GLN A 33 7.71 3.07 7.94
C GLN A 33 8.43 1.73 8.18
N ALA A 34 7.94 0.65 7.58
CA ALA A 34 8.61 -0.65 7.64
C ALA A 34 9.95 -0.61 6.89
N LEU A 35 10.06 0.12 5.77
CA LEU A 35 11.30 0.32 5.03
C LEU A 35 12.34 1.13 5.83
N ASP A 36 11.90 2.12 6.61
CA ASP A 36 12.78 2.83 7.54
C ASP A 36 13.34 1.90 8.61
N THR A 37 12.49 1.01 9.14
CA THR A 37 12.92 -0.02 10.11
C THR A 37 13.95 -0.96 9.48
N TYR A 38 13.69 -1.44 8.26
CA TYR A 38 14.63 -2.26 7.50
C TYR A 38 15.97 -1.55 7.31
N THR A 39 15.95 -0.28 6.90
CA THR A 39 17.16 0.51 6.68
C THR A 39 17.98 0.67 7.96
N ARG A 40 17.32 0.85 9.11
CA ARG A 40 18.00 0.92 10.42
C ARG A 40 18.62 -0.42 10.81
N ALA A 41 17.88 -1.52 10.64
CA ALA A 41 18.38 -2.86 10.92
C ALA A 41 19.61 -3.20 10.05
N MET A 42 19.58 -2.86 8.76
CA MET A 42 20.73 -3.05 7.87
C MET A 42 21.97 -2.25 8.29
N ARG A 43 21.80 -1.02 8.82
CA ARG A 43 22.93 -0.25 9.37
C ARG A 43 23.50 -0.88 10.64
N GLN A 44 22.63 -1.43 11.50
CA GLN A 44 23.05 -2.17 12.69
C GLN A 44 23.83 -3.43 12.30
N LEU A 45 23.33 -4.18 11.32
CA LEU A 45 23.98 -5.36 10.78
C LEU A 45 25.38 -5.01 10.25
N GLN A 46 25.49 -3.98 9.40
CA GLN A 46 26.79 -3.50 8.90
C GLN A 46 27.76 -3.13 10.03
N THR A 47 27.25 -2.48 11.08
CA THR A 47 28.06 -2.08 12.24
C THR A 47 28.53 -3.30 13.04
N ALA A 48 27.65 -4.28 13.26
CA ALA A 48 27.95 -5.50 13.98
C ALA A 48 29.00 -6.35 13.23
N LEU A 49 28.81 -6.52 11.91
CA LEU A 49 29.78 -7.21 11.04
C LEU A 49 31.15 -6.53 11.05
N ALA A 50 31.19 -5.20 10.99
CA ALA A 50 32.45 -4.44 11.05
C ALA A 50 33.19 -4.59 12.38
N ARG A 51 32.48 -4.90 13.47
CA ARG A 51 33.05 -5.12 14.82
C ARG A 51 33.36 -6.59 15.10
N GLY A 52 32.99 -7.51 14.20
CA GLY A 52 33.08 -8.95 14.45
C GLY A 52 32.11 -9.46 15.51
N ASP A 53 31.03 -8.70 15.77
CA ASP A 53 30.00 -9.07 16.75
C ASP A 53 28.91 -9.92 16.07
N GLY A 54 29.09 -11.25 16.13
CA GLY A 54 28.21 -12.20 15.45
C GLY A 54 26.80 -12.24 16.03
N GLU A 55 26.65 -12.13 17.35
CA GLU A 55 25.32 -12.13 18.00
C GLU A 55 24.53 -10.88 17.62
N ALA A 56 25.16 -9.71 17.67
CA ALA A 56 24.50 -8.48 17.24
C ALA A 56 24.17 -8.48 15.74
N ALA A 57 25.00 -9.13 14.91
CA ALA A 57 24.73 -9.28 13.48
C ALA A 57 23.50 -10.16 13.24
N GLU A 58 23.39 -11.32 13.89
CA GLU A 58 22.25 -12.22 13.77
C GLU A 58 20.93 -11.54 14.17
N VAL A 59 20.93 -10.80 15.28
CA VAL A 59 19.75 -10.04 15.73
C VAL A 59 19.36 -8.97 14.71
N ALA A 60 20.34 -8.21 14.19
CA ALA A 60 20.08 -7.16 13.21
C ALA A 60 19.59 -7.72 11.86
N GLU A 61 20.10 -8.87 11.43
CA GLU A 61 19.62 -9.58 10.25
C GLU A 61 18.17 -10.05 10.42
N ALA A 62 17.84 -10.68 11.56
CA ALA A 62 16.47 -11.11 11.84
C ALA A 62 15.48 -9.93 11.85
N TRP A 63 15.88 -8.77 12.38
CA TRP A 63 15.09 -7.55 12.33
C TRP A 63 14.92 -7.00 10.92
N ALA A 64 15.98 -7.03 10.11
CA ALA A 64 15.91 -6.61 8.71
C ALA A 64 14.94 -7.51 7.94
N ASP A 65 15.04 -8.83 8.12
CA ASP A 65 14.16 -9.80 7.47
C ASP A 65 12.69 -9.61 7.85
N ALA A 66 12.41 -9.41 9.14
CA ALA A 66 11.05 -9.15 9.61
C ALA A 66 10.49 -7.85 9.02
N ALA A 67 11.28 -6.77 9.02
CA ALA A 67 10.88 -5.50 8.43
C ALA A 67 10.64 -5.61 6.92
N TRP A 68 11.50 -6.33 6.20
CA TRP A 68 11.36 -6.54 4.76
C TRP A 68 10.11 -7.35 4.41
N LYS A 69 9.84 -8.43 5.13
CA LYS A 69 8.59 -9.20 4.98
C LYS A 69 7.37 -8.31 5.19
N ASN A 70 7.40 -7.43 6.19
CA ASN A 70 6.30 -6.51 6.45
C ASN A 70 6.11 -5.50 5.29
N VAL A 71 7.20 -4.95 4.74
CA VAL A 71 7.14 -4.10 3.52
C VAL A 71 6.43 -4.84 2.39
N GLN A 72 6.80 -6.08 2.12
CA GLN A 72 6.20 -6.87 1.03
C GLN A 72 4.69 -7.09 1.22
N VAL A 73 4.27 -7.46 2.43
CA VAL A 73 2.85 -7.67 2.77
C VAL A 73 2.05 -6.37 2.58
N LEU A 74 2.57 -5.25 3.09
CA LEU A 74 1.89 -3.96 3.00
C LEU A 74 1.78 -3.45 1.55
N LEU A 75 2.81 -3.64 0.74
CA LEU A 75 2.76 -3.32 -0.69
C LEU A 75 1.72 -4.19 -1.40
N GLN A 76 1.67 -5.49 -1.11
CA GLN A 76 0.67 -6.39 -1.68
C GLN A 76 -0.76 -5.96 -1.32
N GLN A 77 -1.02 -5.62 -0.05
CA GLN A 77 -2.30 -5.10 0.40
C GLN A 77 -2.68 -3.80 -0.32
N GLY A 78 -1.72 -2.87 -0.45
CA GLY A 78 -1.92 -1.62 -1.19
C GLY A 78 -2.30 -1.86 -2.65
N TYR A 79 -1.66 -2.81 -3.33
CA TYR A 79 -2.03 -3.20 -4.70
C TYR A 79 -3.42 -3.82 -4.79
N GLN A 80 -3.79 -4.69 -3.85
CA GLN A 80 -5.12 -5.29 -3.81
C GLN A 80 -6.21 -4.23 -3.67
N HIS A 81 -6.02 -3.25 -2.79
CA HIS A 81 -6.96 -2.15 -2.62
C HIS A 81 -7.05 -1.28 -3.87
N ARG A 82 -5.94 -0.95 -4.52
CA ARG A 82 -5.96 -0.21 -5.80
C ARG A 82 -6.72 -0.97 -6.90
N ASN A 83 -6.55 -2.29 -6.97
CA ASN A 83 -7.29 -3.13 -7.91
C ASN A 83 -8.80 -3.11 -7.61
N SER A 84 -9.19 -3.22 -6.34
CA SER A 84 -10.61 -3.13 -5.95
C SER A 84 -11.21 -1.75 -6.29
N ALA A 85 -10.46 -0.66 -6.10
CA ALA A 85 -10.88 0.67 -6.52
C ALA A 85 -11.07 0.77 -8.04
N ALA A 86 -10.16 0.19 -8.82
CA ALA A 86 -10.27 0.16 -10.29
C ALA A 86 -11.50 -0.63 -10.76
N ILE A 87 -11.79 -1.77 -10.13
CA ILE A 87 -12.98 -2.58 -10.42
C ILE A 87 -14.26 -1.79 -10.08
N ALA A 88 -14.31 -1.12 -8.93
CA ALA A 88 -15.43 -0.26 -8.55
C ALA A 88 -15.65 0.90 -9.55
N ALA A 89 -14.56 1.49 -10.05
CA ALA A 89 -14.62 2.51 -11.10
C ALA A 89 -15.17 1.97 -12.41
N GLY A 90 -14.71 0.79 -12.83
CA GLY A 90 -15.20 0.11 -14.04
C GLY A 90 -16.70 -0.16 -13.98
N MET A 91 -17.17 -0.77 -12.89
CA MET A 91 -18.60 -1.05 -12.69
C MET A 91 -19.44 0.24 -12.68
N ALA A 92 -18.96 1.31 -12.05
CA ALA A 92 -19.67 2.59 -12.06
C ALA A 92 -19.78 3.19 -13.46
N ALA A 93 -18.71 3.09 -14.26
CA ALA A 93 -18.70 3.57 -15.63
C ALA A 93 -19.65 2.77 -16.53
N GLU A 94 -19.77 1.45 -16.33
CA GLU A 94 -20.72 0.60 -17.05
C GLU A 94 -22.17 0.99 -16.72
N ILE A 95 -22.52 1.13 -15.43
CA ILE A 95 -23.86 1.55 -15.00
C ILE A 95 -24.26 2.90 -15.62
N GLU A 96 -23.34 3.87 -15.60
CA GLU A 96 -23.58 5.19 -16.18
C GLU A 96 -23.72 5.14 -17.71
N ASN A 97 -22.95 4.28 -18.39
CA ASN A 97 -23.07 4.07 -19.83
C ASN A 97 -24.44 3.48 -20.20
N ASP A 98 -24.91 2.50 -19.44
CA ASP A 98 -26.23 1.90 -19.64
C ASP A 98 -27.34 2.92 -19.39
N ARG A 99 -27.22 3.77 -18.35
CA ARG A 99 -28.14 4.87 -18.07
C ARG A 99 -28.24 5.88 -19.21
N ARG A 100 -27.14 6.17 -19.90
CA ARG A 100 -27.13 7.11 -21.05
C ARG A 100 -27.73 6.52 -22.33
N LYS A 101 -27.78 5.19 -22.44
CA LYS A 101 -28.33 4.47 -23.59
C LYS A 101 -29.82 4.15 -23.47
N ALA A 102 -30.35 4.15 -22.24
CA ALA A 102 -31.77 4.00 -21.92
C ALA A 102 -32.53 5.30 -22.12
#